data_AF-A0A948QE10-F1
#
_entry.id   AF-A0A948QE10-F1
#
_cell.length_a   1.000
_cell.length_b   1.000
_cell.length_c   1.000
_cell.angle_alpha   90.00
_cell.angle_beta   90.00
_cell.angle_gamma   90.00
#
_symmetry.space_group_name_H-M   'P 1'
#
loop_
_entity.id
_entity.type
_entity.pdbx_description
1 polymer ?
#
loop_
_entity_poly.entity_id
_entity_poly.type
_entity_poly.pdbx_seq_one_letter_code
_entity_poly.pdbx_strand_id
1 'polypeptide(L)' 'MAQVTPIQNLKGYLEPEQVERLIAAATNLRDALLVHIPSRTGIRVSELIGKGFKTWDFENRASSSR' A
#
# COMPACT_ATOMS: atom_id res chain seq x y z
N MET A 1 -24.26 19.22 -13.88
CA MET A 1 -23.82 19.12 -12.47
C MET A 1 -23.75 17.64 -12.13
N ALA A 2 -22.58 17.12 -11.75
CA ALA A 2 -22.43 15.70 -11.41
C ALA A 2 -23.05 15.44 -10.04
N GLN A 3 -23.99 14.51 -9.96
CA GLN A 3 -24.59 14.07 -8.71
C GLN A 3 -23.51 13.37 -7.87
N VAL A 4 -23.06 14.02 -6.80
CA VAL A 4 -22.08 13.44 -5.86
C VAL A 4 -22.86 12.54 -4.90
N THR A 5 -22.71 11.24 -5.06
CA THR A 5 -23.26 10.27 -4.11
C THR A 5 -22.49 10.38 -2.79
N PRO A 6 -23.17 10.58 -1.64
CA PRO A 6 -22.49 10.59 -0.34
C PRO A 6 -21.75 9.27 -0.12
N ILE A 7 -20.52 9.34 0.39
CA ILE A 7 -19.75 8.15 0.75
C ILE A 7 -20.47 7.47 1.92
N GLN A 8 -21.19 6.39 1.61
CA GLN A 8 -21.83 5.55 2.62
C GLN A 8 -20.73 4.67 3.22
N ASN A 9 -20.51 4.81 4.53
CA ASN A 9 -19.47 4.13 5.31
C ASN A 9 -18.07 4.77 5.18
N LEU A 10 -17.81 5.78 6.03
CA LEU A 10 -16.48 6.37 6.26
C LEU A 10 -15.62 5.40 7.08
N LYS A 11 -15.41 4.17 6.59
CA LYS A 11 -14.35 3.34 7.15
C LYS A 11 -13.04 4.10 6.92
N GLY A 12 -12.32 4.40 8.01
CA GLY A 12 -11.01 5.06 7.95
C GLY A 12 -9.91 4.16 7.38
N TYR A 13 -10.28 3.05 6.73
CA TYR A 13 -9.39 2.02 6.22
C TYR A 13 -10.00 1.36 4.97
N LEU A 14 -9.13 0.79 4.13
CA LEU A 14 -9.50 0.04 2.94
C LEU A 14 -9.54 -1.46 3.24
N GLU A 15 -10.51 -2.17 2.66
CA GLU A 15 -10.52 -3.63 2.62
C GLU A 15 -9.46 -4.17 1.64
N PRO A 16 -8.99 -5.42 1.79
CA PRO A 16 -7.93 -5.99 0.94
C PRO A 16 -8.20 -5.87 -0.56
N GLU A 17 -9.43 -6.15 -1.00
CA GLU A 17 -9.81 -6.08 -2.42
C GLU A 17 -9.78 -4.63 -2.95
N GLN A 18 -10.03 -3.66 -2.07
CA GLN A 18 -9.95 -2.24 -2.42
C GLN A 18 -8.49 -1.79 -2.56
N VAL A 19 -7.59 -2.32 -1.72
CA VAL A 19 -6.13 -2.10 -1.84
C VAL A 19 -5.62 -2.69 -3.16
N GLU A 20 -6.05 -3.90 -3.53
CA GLU A 20 -5.66 -4.53 -4.79
C GLU A 20 -6.10 -3.71 -6.01
N ARG A 21 -7.33 -3.20 -6.01
CA ARG A 21 -7.82 -2.29 -7.05
C ARG A 21 -7.01 -0.99 -7.12
N LEU A 22 -6.60 -0.46 -5.98
CA LEU A 22 -5.78 0.76 -5.93
C LEU A 22 -4.37 0.52 -6.51
N ILE A 23 -3.77 -0.64 -6.22
CA ILE A 23 -2.49 -1.03 -6.82
C ILE A 23 -2.64 -1.21 -8.34
N ALA A 24 -3.71 -1.87 -8.80
CA ALA A 24 -3.96 -2.10 -10.22
C ALA A 24 -4.23 -0.81 -11.01
N ALA A 25 -4.73 0.24 -10.34
CA ALA A 25 -4.97 1.55 -10.95
C ALA A 25 -3.69 2.41 -11.08
N ALA A 26 -2.58 2.03 -10.45
CA ALA A 26 -1.34 2.79 -10.50
C ALA A 26 -0.70 2.71 -11.90
N THR A 27 -0.34 3.86 -12.47
CA THR A 27 0.26 3.94 -13.82
C THR A 27 1.77 3.76 -13.83
N ASN A 28 2.40 3.75 -12.65
CA ASN A 28 3.84 3.55 -12.50
C ASN A 28 4.15 2.70 -11.26
N LEU A 29 5.33 2.08 -11.29
CA LEU A 29 5.78 1.16 -10.25
C LEU A 29 5.93 1.86 -8.89
N ARG A 30 6.36 3.11 -8.87
CA ARG A 30 6.54 3.87 -7.62
C ARG A 30 5.22 3.98 -6.87
N ASP A 31 4.15 4.38 -7.55
CA ASP A 31 2.84 4.58 -6.95
C ASP A 31 2.22 3.24 -6.50
N ALA A 32 2.40 2.19 -7.30
CA ALA A 32 2.00 0.83 -6.91
C ALA A 32 2.69 0.39 -5.61
N LEU A 33 3.99 0.63 -5.48
CA LEU A 33 4.77 0.28 -4.30
C LEU A 33 4.43 1.14 -3.08
N LEU A 34 4.11 2.42 -3.26
CA LEU A 34 3.65 3.32 -2.20
C LEU A 34 2.31 2.87 -1.58
N VAL A 35 1.53 2.08 -2.29
CA VAL A 35 0.31 1.45 -1.75
C VAL A 35 0.61 0.06 -1.20
N HIS A 36 1.37 -0.75 -1.94
CA HIS A 36 1.60 -2.16 -1.61
C HIS A 36 2.44 -2.36 -0.35
N ILE A 37 3.51 -1.57 -0.15
CA ILE A 37 4.40 -1.75 0.99
C ILE A 37 3.67 -1.41 2.31
N PRO A 38 3.01 -0.23 2.47
CA PRO A 38 2.28 0.08 3.68
C PRO A 38 1.13 -0.86 3.96
N SER A 39 0.40 -1.33 2.93
CA SER A 39 -0.72 -2.24 3.15
C SER A 39 -0.30 -3.61 3.68
N ARG A 40 0.92 -4.07 3.35
CA ARG A 40 1.46 -5.36 3.82
C ARG A 40 2.22 -5.26 5.14
N THR A 41 2.76 -4.10 5.47
CA THR A 41 3.69 -3.93 6.61
C THR A 41 3.16 -3.01 7.72
N GLY A 42 2.17 -2.17 7.43
CA GLY A 42 1.68 -1.13 8.35
C GLY A 42 2.64 0.07 8.53
N ILE A 43 3.70 0.17 7.73
CA ILE A 43 4.68 1.26 7.83
C ILE A 43 4.07 2.61 7.45
N ARG A 44 4.51 3.69 8.11
CA ARG A 44 4.11 5.05 7.74
C ARG A 44 4.82 5.50 6.47
N VAL A 45 4.16 6.38 5.71
CA VAL A 45 4.74 6.96 4.47
C VAL A 45 6.06 7.70 4.75
N SER A 46 6.16 8.41 5.88
CA SER A 46 7.39 9.10 6.28
C SER A 46 8.56 8.16 6.53
N GLU A 47 8.29 6.96 7.04
CA GLU A 47 9.32 5.94 7.28
C GLU A 47 9.72 5.25 5.97
N LEU A 48 8.77 5.01 5.07
CA LEU A 48 9.04 4.45 3.74
C LEU A 48 9.93 5.37 2.89
N ILE A 49 9.67 6.68 2.92
CA ILE A 49 10.43 7.67 2.13
C ILE A 49 11.73 8.08 2.87
N GLY A 50 11.70 8.12 4.19
CA GLY A 50 12.82 8.56 5.02
C GLY A 50 13.89 7.48 5.26
N LYS A 51 13.51 6.19 5.27
CA LYS A 51 14.49 5.09 5.34
C LYS A 51 15.03 4.82 3.95
N GLY A 52 16.28 5.18 3.70
CA GLY A 52 16.96 4.83 2.45
C GLY A 52 16.95 3.31 2.22
N PHE A 53 16.98 2.88 0.96
CA PHE A 53 16.94 1.47 0.51
C PHE A 53 17.93 0.53 1.23
N LYS A 54 18.98 1.05 1.87
CA LYS A 54 20.00 0.28 2.61
C LYS A 54 19.47 -0.49 3.81
N THR A 55 18.28 -0.15 4.34
CA THR A 55 17.70 -0.86 5.49
C THR A 55 16.88 -2.08 5.10
N TRP A 56 16.75 -2.37 3.81
CA TRP A 56 15.89 -3.43 3.29
C TRP A 56 16.70 -4.70 3.08
N ASP A 57 16.43 -5.71 3.90
CA ASP A 57 16.98 -7.05 3.72
C ASP A 57 16.15 -7.83 2.70
N PHE A 58 16.66 -7.88 1.47
CA PHE A 58 16.05 -8.64 0.37
C PHE A 58 16.53 -10.09 0.30
N GLU A 59 17.51 -10.49 1.11
CA GLU A 59 18.14 -11.81 1.08
C GLU A 59 17.41 -12.80 1.99
N ASN A 60 16.69 -12.31 3.01
CA ASN A 60 15.93 -13.14 3.95
C ASN A 60 14.56 -13.62 3.42
N ARG A 61 14.49 -14.07 2.16
CA ARG A 61 13.23 -14.47 1.49
C ARG A 61 12.73 -15.89 1.80
N ALA A 62 13.38 -16.66 2.67
CA ALA A 62 13.16 -18.13 2.70
C ALA A 62 13.12 -18.80 4.09
N SER A 63 12.57 -18.18 5.14
CA SER A 63 12.42 -18.85 6.45
C SER A 63 11.00 -18.91 7.01
N SER A 64 9.98 -18.46 6.27
CA SER A 64 8.58 -18.53 6.71
C SER A 64 7.72 -19.38 5.78
N SER A 65 8.17 -20.62 5.54
CA SER A 65 7.27 -21.75 5.26
C SER A 65 7.36 -22.72 6.43
N ARG A 66 6.58 -22.48 7.47
CA ARG A 66 6.20 -23.47 8.48
C ARG A 66 4.73 -23.27 8.79
#